data_AF-A0A2X5P9H7-F1
#
_entry.id   AF-A0A2X5P9H7-F1
#
_cell.length_a   1.000
_cell.length_b   1.000
_cell.length_c   1.000
_cell.angle_alpha   90.00
_cell.angle_beta   90.00
_cell.angle_gamma   90.00
#
_symmetry.space_group_name_H-M   'P 1'
#
loop_
_entity.id
_entity.type
_entity.pdbx_description
1 polymer ?
#
loop_
_entity_poly.entity_id
_entity_poly.type
_entity_poly.pdbx_seq_one_letter_code
_entity_poly.pdbx_strand_id
1 'polypeptide(L)'
;MGLVGKKLDQEIRRRAACGMDIYVNHDVLANPDNRLTLSTQRKDSLGIPYPHVTYDVGDYVRKAAVSSRQHLMQIANLFGATEIEMTPYFNPNNHIMGGTIGGMIRKTPSWIAGCVPMITRTCILLPAGNGSGRNG
;
A
#
# COMPACT_ATOMS: atom_id res chain seq x y z
N MET A 1 32.15 -20.13 -0.49
CA MET A 1 32.24 -20.93 0.75
C MET A 1 31.72 -20.09 1.91
N GLY A 2 30.92 -20.66 2.81
CA GLY A 2 30.28 -19.92 3.92
C GLY A 2 31.21 -19.66 5.11
N LEU A 3 30.84 -18.70 5.96
CA LEU A 3 31.54 -18.40 7.23
C LEU A 3 31.11 -19.39 8.33
N VAL A 4 32.04 -19.78 9.19
CA VAL A 4 31.78 -20.65 10.35
C VAL A 4 32.54 -20.18 11.60
N GLY A 5 32.07 -20.58 12.77
CA GLY A 5 32.69 -20.25 14.07
C GLY A 5 32.75 -18.75 14.35
N LYS A 6 33.82 -18.28 14.99
CA LYS A 6 33.96 -16.87 15.39
C LYS A 6 33.79 -15.85 14.26
N LYS A 7 34.16 -16.22 13.03
CA LYS A 7 34.00 -15.36 11.84
C LYS A 7 32.52 -15.17 11.48
N LEU A 8 31.71 -16.22 11.63
CA LEU A 8 30.26 -16.13 11.45
C LEU A 8 29.64 -15.22 12.52
N ASP A 9 30.02 -15.40 13.79
CA ASP A 9 29.49 -14.60 14.90
C ASP A 9 29.79 -13.10 14.73
N GLN A 10 30.99 -12.77 14.28
CA GLN A 10 31.39 -11.38 14.00
C GLN A 10 30.54 -10.78 12.87
N GLU A 11 30.31 -11.54 11.80
CA GLU A 11 29.52 -11.06 10.67
C GLU A 11 28.04 -10.91 11.02
N ILE A 12 27.48 -11.82 11.83
CA ILE A 12 26.11 -11.68 12.35
C ILE A 12 25.98 -10.40 13.18
N ARG A 13 26.91 -10.14 14.10
CA ARG A 13 26.90 -8.92 14.93
C ARG A 13 27.00 -7.65 14.08
N ARG A 14 27.88 -7.65 13.08
CA ARG A 14 28.04 -6.53 12.15
C ARG A 14 26.74 -6.26 11.37
N ARG A 15 26.14 -7.29 10.76
CA ARG A 15 24.89 -7.16 9.99
C ARG A 15 23.71 -6.73 10.86
N ALA A 16 23.61 -7.27 12.08
CA ALA A 16 22.56 -6.88 13.03
C ALA A 16 22.70 -5.42 13.49
N ALA A 17 23.92 -4.90 13.64
CA ALA A 17 24.17 -3.54 14.10
C ALA A 17 24.10 -2.49 12.98
N CYS A 18 24.40 -2.87 11.73
CA CYS A 18 24.52 -1.93 10.60
C CYS A 18 23.43 -2.12 9.52
N GLY A 19 22.55 -3.11 9.67
CA GLY A 19 21.43 -3.32 8.75
C GLY A 19 20.37 -2.24 8.93
N MET A 20 19.93 -1.66 7.82
CA MET A 20 18.85 -0.69 7.79
C MET A 20 17.91 -1.02 6.63
N ASP A 21 16.62 -0.85 6.87
CA ASP A 21 15.58 -1.02 5.86
C ASP A 21 14.74 0.26 5.81
N ILE A 22 14.51 0.78 4.60
CA ILE A 22 13.79 2.02 4.37
C ILE A 22 12.67 1.76 3.37
N TYR A 23 11.45 2.10 3.79
CA TYR A 23 10.25 1.97 2.98
C TYR A 23 9.72 3.34 2.57
N VAL A 24 9.17 3.42 1.36
CA VAL A 24 8.48 4.61 0.86
C VAL A 24 7.07 4.21 0.47
N ASN A 25 6.10 4.94 0.99
CA ASN A 25 4.69 4.74 0.69
C ASN A 25 4.26 5.80 -0.32
N HIS A 26 3.86 5.36 -1.51
CA HIS A 26 3.30 6.24 -2.53
C HIS A 26 1.79 6.32 -2.39
N ASP A 27 1.24 7.54 -2.36
CA ASP A 27 -0.19 7.73 -2.42
C ASP A 27 -0.70 7.45 -3.84
N VAL A 28 -1.66 6.53 -3.92
CA VAL A 28 -2.31 6.13 -5.17
C VAL A 28 -3.59 6.94 -5.32
N LEU A 29 -3.74 7.59 -6.48
CA LEU A 29 -4.94 8.36 -6.78
C LEU A 29 -6.15 7.44 -6.97
N ALA A 30 -7.34 7.98 -6.66
CA ALA A 30 -8.58 7.25 -6.85
C ALA A 30 -8.78 6.93 -8.35
N ASN A 31 -8.72 5.65 -8.71
CA ASN A 31 -8.96 5.15 -10.05
C ASN A 31 -10.27 4.34 -10.08
N PRO A 32 -11.22 4.65 -10.98
CA PRO A 32 -12.45 3.86 -11.11
C PRO A 32 -12.25 2.40 -11.55
N ASP A 33 -11.12 2.05 -12.16
CA ASP A 33 -10.84 0.68 -12.58
C ASP A 33 -10.21 -0.17 -11.45
N ASN A 34 -9.71 0.48 -10.40
CA ASN A 34 -9.23 -0.19 -9.20
C ASN A 34 -10.42 -0.58 -8.33
N ARG A 35 -10.77 -1.87 -8.33
CA ARG A 35 -12.01 -2.36 -7.72
C ARG A 35 -11.81 -3.65 -6.96
N LEU A 36 -12.51 -3.73 -5.84
CA LEU A 36 -12.80 -4.97 -5.12
C LEU A 36 -14.24 -5.37 -5.48
N THR A 37 -14.39 -6.55 -6.06
CA THR A 37 -15.68 -7.16 -6.40
C THR A 37 -15.78 -8.57 -5.82
N LEU A 38 -16.94 -9.19 -5.91
CA LEU A 38 -17.14 -10.58 -5.51
C LEU A 38 -17.07 -11.48 -6.73
N SER A 39 -16.36 -12.60 -6.61
CA SER A 39 -16.27 -13.60 -7.67
C SER A 39 -17.63 -14.23 -7.94
N THR A 40 -18.00 -14.34 -9.22
CA THR A 40 -19.23 -15.04 -9.64
C THR A 40 -19.04 -16.57 -9.73
N GLN A 41 -17.80 -17.04 -9.69
CA GLN A 41 -17.44 -18.43 -9.95
C GLN A 41 -16.87 -19.15 -8.73
N ARG A 42 -16.15 -18.44 -7.86
CA ARG A 42 -15.47 -19.02 -6.70
C ARG A 42 -16.18 -18.65 -5.41
N LYS A 43 -16.47 -19.66 -4.61
CA LYS A 43 -17.05 -19.54 -3.26
C LYS A 43 -16.21 -20.31 -2.26
N ASP A 44 -16.17 -19.85 -1.02
CA ASP A 44 -15.51 -20.54 0.07
C ASP A 44 -16.35 -21.72 0.60
N SER A 45 -15.84 -22.40 1.62
CA SER A 45 -16.51 -23.55 2.24
C SER A 45 -17.86 -23.21 2.88
N LEU A 46 -18.13 -21.92 3.14
CA LEU A 46 -19.41 -21.41 3.67
C LEU A 46 -20.34 -20.91 2.54
N GLY A 47 -19.92 -21.04 1.27
CA GLY A 47 -20.68 -20.57 0.12
C GLY A 47 -20.57 -19.07 -0.14
N ILE A 48 -19.67 -18.36 0.56
CA ILE A 48 -19.47 -16.92 0.41
C ILE A 48 -18.55 -16.66 -0.81
N PRO A 49 -18.93 -15.76 -1.73
CA PRO A 49 -18.08 -15.38 -2.86
C PRO A 49 -16.69 -14.88 -2.43
N TYR A 50 -15.64 -15.34 -3.10
CA TYR A 50 -14.29 -14.83 -2.88
C TYR A 50 -14.14 -13.36 -3.34
N PRO A 51 -13.27 -12.58 -2.69
CA PRO A 51 -12.89 -11.27 -3.21
C PRO A 51 -12.13 -11.39 -4.54
N HIS A 52 -12.45 -10.53 -5.48
CA HIS A 52 -11.76 -10.36 -6.76
C HIS A 52 -11.30 -8.90 -6.89
N VAL A 53 -9.99 -8.70 -7.05
CA VAL A 53 -9.38 -7.37 -7.07
C VAL A 53 -8.78 -7.08 -8.45
N THR A 54 -9.21 -5.98 -9.06
CA THR A 54 -8.52 -5.34 -10.18
C THR A 54 -7.76 -4.13 -9.65
N TYR A 55 -6.46 -4.02 -9.95
CA TYR A 55 -5.63 -2.97 -9.38
C TYR A 55 -4.43 -2.60 -10.27
N ASP A 56 -4.29 -1.30 -10.52
CA ASP A 56 -3.12 -0.68 -11.12
C ASP A 56 -2.72 0.58 -10.31
N VAL A 57 -1.44 0.70 -9.98
CA VAL A 57 -0.87 1.88 -9.31
C VAL A 57 -0.90 3.15 -10.19
N GLY A 58 -0.96 2.98 -11.52
CA GLY A 58 -1.01 4.05 -12.50
C GLY A 58 0.31 4.80 -12.71
N ASP A 59 0.34 5.63 -13.75
CA ASP A 59 1.56 6.35 -14.18
C ASP A 59 2.07 7.36 -13.16
N TYR A 60 1.17 8.00 -12.41
CA TYR A 60 1.56 8.95 -11.37
C TYR A 60 2.49 8.32 -10.33
N VAL A 61 2.09 7.15 -9.80
CA VAL A 61 2.90 6.41 -8.81
C VAL A 61 4.16 5.84 -9.44
N ARG A 62 4.09 5.33 -10.69
CA ARG A 62 5.27 4.83 -11.41
C ARG A 62 6.34 5.91 -11.59
N LYS A 63 5.92 7.14 -11.92
CA LYS A 63 6.83 8.30 -12.02
C LYS A 63 7.37 8.71 -10.64
N ALA A 64 6.52 8.75 -9.61
CA ALA A 64 6.96 9.04 -8.25
C ALA A 64 8.01 8.05 -7.75
N ALA A 65 7.86 6.75 -8.07
CA ALA A 65 8.81 5.72 -7.69
C ALA A 65 10.22 5.94 -8.27
N VAL A 66 10.34 6.52 -9.47
CA VAL A 66 11.65 6.88 -10.04
C VAL A 66 12.35 7.94 -9.17
N SER A 67 11.62 8.98 -8.79
CA SER A 67 12.16 10.04 -7.91
C SER A 67 12.48 9.49 -6.51
N SER A 68 11.60 8.67 -5.93
CA SER A 68 11.85 8.06 -4.62
C SER A 68 13.11 7.19 -4.61
N ARG A 69 13.36 6.42 -5.69
CA ARG A 69 14.60 5.62 -5.82
C ARG A 69 15.85 6.50 -5.81
N GLN A 70 15.81 7.64 -6.50
CA GLN A 70 16.92 8.58 -6.50
C GLN A 70 17.19 9.13 -5.09
N HIS A 71 16.14 9.49 -4.34
CA HIS A 71 16.29 9.96 -2.97
C HIS A 71 16.79 8.86 -2.03
N LEU A 72 16.30 7.62 -2.17
CA LEU A 72 16.79 6.48 -1.38
C LEU A 72 18.27 6.20 -1.64
N MET A 73 18.72 6.32 -2.89
CA MET A 73 20.15 6.22 -3.22
C MET A 73 20.97 7.34 -2.56
N GLN A 74 20.48 8.58 -2.57
CA GLN A 74 21.16 9.70 -1.91
C GLN A 74 21.27 9.46 -0.40
N ILE A 75 20.19 8.99 0.24
CA ILE A 75 20.17 8.64 1.66
C ILE A 75 21.18 7.51 1.93
N ALA A 76 21.17 6.44 1.14
CA ALA A 76 22.11 5.33 1.29
C ALA A 76 23.57 5.80 1.16
N ASN A 77 23.87 6.70 0.22
CA ASN A 77 25.20 7.28 0.08
C ASN A 77 25.62 8.12 1.29
N LEU A 78 24.70 8.91 1.86
CA LEU A 78 24.97 9.70 3.06
C LEU A 78 25.27 8.82 4.29
N PHE A 79 24.67 7.63 4.37
CA PHE A 79 24.97 6.65 5.41
C PHE A 79 26.25 5.82 5.14
N GLY A 80 26.90 6.01 3.98
CA GLY A 80 28.06 5.22 3.59
C GLY A 80 27.70 3.75 3.34
N ALA A 81 26.48 3.48 2.85
CA ALA A 81 26.00 2.11 2.62
C ALA A 81 26.89 1.36 1.63
N THR A 82 27.30 0.15 2.00
CA THR A 82 28.19 -0.71 1.20
C THR A 82 27.45 -1.87 0.51
N GLU A 83 26.30 -2.27 1.05
CA GLU A 83 25.44 -3.34 0.54
C GLU A 83 24.04 -2.74 0.31
N ILE A 84 23.67 -2.44 -0.94
CA ILE A 84 22.38 -1.82 -1.28
C ILE A 84 21.56 -2.79 -2.12
N GLU A 85 20.38 -3.13 -1.62
CA GLU A 85 19.35 -3.90 -2.34
C GLU A 85 18.09 -3.06 -2.46
N MET A 86 17.49 -3.02 -3.65
CA MET A 86 16.25 -2.28 -3.89
C MET A 86 15.25 -3.16 -4.64
N THR A 87 14.03 -3.22 -4.11
CA THR A 87 12.93 -3.96 -4.73
C THR A 87 12.49 -3.29 -6.04
N PRO A 88 12.47 -4.02 -7.19
CA PRO A 88 12.13 -3.43 -8.48
C PRO A 88 10.61 -3.30 -8.70
N TYR A 89 9.79 -3.96 -7.86
CA TYR A 89 8.33 -4.00 -7.93
C TYR A 89 7.66 -3.30 -6.73
N PHE A 90 6.37 -3.03 -6.85
CA PHE A 90 5.57 -2.45 -5.77
C PHE A 90 5.10 -3.51 -4.79
N ASN A 91 5.34 -3.26 -3.50
CA ASN A 91 4.84 -4.12 -2.42
C ASN A 91 3.48 -3.61 -1.91
N PRO A 92 2.52 -4.50 -1.62
CA PRO A 92 1.30 -4.11 -0.94
C PRO A 92 1.62 -3.70 0.50
N ASN A 93 1.05 -2.58 0.95
CA ASN A 93 1.30 -2.01 2.28
C ASN A 93 0.12 -2.22 3.27
N ASN A 94 -0.81 -3.13 2.98
CA ASN A 94 -2.00 -3.42 3.81
C ASN A 94 -2.92 -2.22 4.15
N HIS A 95 -2.68 -1.04 3.57
CA HIS A 95 -3.52 0.15 3.73
C HIS A 95 -4.63 0.16 2.67
N ILE A 96 -5.57 -0.79 2.77
CA ILE A 96 -6.71 -0.88 1.85
C ILE A 96 -7.67 0.28 2.15
N MET A 97 -7.90 1.14 1.16
CA MET A 97 -8.73 2.34 1.29
C MET A 97 -9.64 2.50 0.06
N GLY A 98 -10.68 3.32 0.19
CA GLY A 98 -11.52 3.71 -0.96
C GLY A 98 -12.48 2.64 -1.49
N GLY A 99 -12.66 1.51 -0.79
CA GLY A 99 -13.71 0.53 -1.13
C GLY A 99 -15.13 1.09 -0.97
N THR A 100 -15.29 2.08 -0.07
CA THR A 100 -16.54 2.79 0.21
C THR A 100 -16.27 4.28 0.40
N ILE A 101 -16.08 5.01 -0.71
CA ILE A 101 -15.68 6.42 -0.72
C ILE A 101 -16.82 7.33 -0.24
N GLY A 102 -16.52 8.17 0.76
CA GLY A 102 -17.37 9.27 1.21
C GLY A 102 -17.11 10.58 0.45
N GLY A 103 -18.15 11.40 0.22
CA GLY A 103 -17.99 12.71 -0.43
C GLY A 103 -19.21 13.61 -0.28
N MET A 104 -19.04 14.91 -0.59
CA MET A 104 -20.11 15.92 -0.45
C MET A 104 -20.95 16.13 -1.73
N ILE A 105 -20.50 15.67 -2.89
CA ILE A 105 -21.13 15.95 -4.19
C ILE A 105 -21.38 14.67 -4.98
N ARG A 106 -22.59 14.51 -5.53
CA ARG A 106 -23.18 13.31 -6.18
C ARG A 106 -22.42 12.64 -7.33
N LYS A 107 -21.30 13.17 -7.82
CA LYS A 107 -20.73 12.68 -9.09
C LYS A 107 -20.05 11.31 -9.00
N THR A 108 -19.54 10.93 -7.83
CA THR A 108 -18.81 9.66 -7.60
C THR A 108 -18.87 9.03 -6.19
N PRO A 109 -19.41 9.65 -5.11
CA PRO A 109 -19.35 9.03 -3.78
C PRO A 109 -20.44 7.98 -3.57
N SER A 110 -20.10 6.95 -2.79
CA SER A 110 -21.05 5.91 -2.36
C SER A 110 -21.76 6.27 -1.03
N TRP A 111 -21.21 7.21 -0.26
CA TRP A 111 -21.70 7.63 1.06
C TRP A 111 -21.52 9.14 1.27
N ILE A 112 -22.29 9.74 2.18
CA ILE A 112 -22.14 11.14 2.61
C ILE A 112 -21.00 11.21 3.64
N ALA A 113 -20.39 12.39 3.85
CA ALA A 113 -19.33 12.64 4.84
C ALA A 113 -19.67 12.28 6.32
N GLY A 114 -20.86 11.76 6.60
CA GLY A 114 -21.26 11.11 7.85
C GLY A 114 -21.26 9.57 7.81
N CYS A 115 -20.61 8.95 6.81
CA CYS A 115 -20.52 7.49 6.61
C CYS A 115 -21.88 6.78 6.41
N VAL A 116 -22.90 7.50 5.92
CA VAL A 116 -24.25 6.98 5.61
C VAL A 116 -24.39 6.76 4.10
N PRO A 117 -24.96 5.64 3.63
CA PRO A 117 -25.09 5.32 2.21
C PRO A 117 -25.97 6.35 1.54
N MET A 118 -25.59 6.78 0.35
CA MET A 118 -26.38 7.74 -0.41
C MET A 118 -27.61 7.09 -1.06
N ILE A 119 -27.71 5.75 -1.10
CA ILE A 119 -28.80 4.98 -1.69
C ILE A 119 -29.57 4.20 -0.59
N THR A 120 -30.66 4.81 -0.13
CA THR A 120 -31.86 4.17 0.49
C THR A 120 -31.67 3.16 1.63
N ARG A 121 -30.78 3.35 2.61
CA ARG A 121 -30.87 2.63 3.90
C ARG A 121 -30.46 3.53 5.08
N THR A 122 -31.43 3.94 5.89
CA THR A 122 -31.29 4.95 6.96
C THR A 122 -30.38 4.54 8.13
N CYS A 123 -29.96 3.27 8.22
CA CYS A 123 -29.27 2.73 9.41
C CYS A 123 -28.05 1.84 9.11
N ILE A 124 -27.29 2.09 8.03
CA ILE A 124 -26.03 1.37 7.77
C ILE A 124 -24.86 2.36 7.86
N LEU A 125 -23.87 2.05 8.70
CA LEU A 125 -22.62 2.79 8.87
C LEU A 125 -21.46 1.89 8.45
N LEU A 126 -20.63 2.33 7.50
CA LEU A 126 -19.43 1.58 7.07
C LEU A 126 -18.15 2.37 7.38
N PRO A 127 -17.51 2.16 8.54
CA PRO A 127 -16.19 2.69 8.80
C PRO A 127 -15.14 1.88 8.01
N ALA A 128 -14.39 2.54 7.13
CA ALA A 128 -13.24 1.99 6.42
C ALA A 128 -12.10 3.02 6.43
N GLY A 129 -10.86 2.57 6.20
CA GLY A 129 -9.71 3.46 6.09
C GLY A 129 -9.95 4.51 5.00
N ASN A 130 -10.24 5.74 5.41
CA ASN A 130 -10.47 6.87 4.52
C ASN A 130 -9.44 7.94 4.91
N GLY A 131 -8.39 8.06 4.08
CA GLY A 131 -7.45 9.17 4.18
C GLY A 131 -8.20 10.48 3.93
N SER A 132 -8.49 11.22 5.00
CA SER A 132 -8.98 12.59 4.88
C SER A 132 -7.77 13.49 4.63
N GLY A 133 -7.48 13.75 3.35
CA GLY A 133 -6.58 14.83 2.96
C GLY A 133 -7.20 16.15 3.42
N ARG A 134 -6.77 16.67 4.57
CA ARG A 134 -6.97 18.08 4.92
C ARG A 134 -5.95 18.86 4.11
N ASN A 135 -6.43 19.59 3.10
CA ASN A 135 -5.67 20.70 2.53
C ASN A 135 -5.45 21.72 3.67
N GLY A 136 -4.20 21.91 4.05
CA GLY A 136 -3.71 22.96 4.92
C GLY A 136 -2.39 23.47 4.36
#